data_AF-A0A2G6I038-F1
#
_entry.id   AF-A0A2G6I038-F1
#
_cell.length_a   1.000
_cell.length_b   1.000
_cell.length_c   1.000
_cell.angle_alpha   90.00
_cell.angle_beta   90.00
_cell.angle_gamma   90.00
#
_symmetry.space_group_name_H-M   'P 1'
#
loop_
_entity.id
_entity.type
_entity.pdbx_description
1 polymer ?
#
loop_
_entity_poly.entity_id
_entity_poly.type
_entity_poly.pdbx_seq_one_letter_code
_entity_poly.pdbx_strand_id
1 'polypeptide(L)'
;MANVTTLMEEVRTARDEGREPPYHFIEVMACKGGCIGGGGQPYHTDEEVRRKRVAGIYTDDEKSTVRCSHQNPEIIQIYKDYLGEPLSHKSHALLHTEYQSRPLYQK
;
A
#
# COMPACT_ATOMS: atom_id res chain seq x y z
N MET A 1 13.41 -8.22 -4.07
CA MET A 1 13.18 -6.76 -3.97
C MET A 1 14.52 -6.13 -3.61
N ALA A 2 15.23 -5.49 -4.55
CA ALA A 2 16.63 -5.10 -4.32
C ALA A 2 16.77 -3.94 -3.31
N ASN A 3 15.87 -2.96 -3.35
CA ASN A 3 16.05 -1.71 -2.62
C ASN A 3 15.56 -1.75 -1.16
N VAL A 4 14.62 -2.64 -0.84
CA VAL A 4 14.04 -2.71 0.52
C VAL A 4 15.05 -3.20 1.54
N THR A 5 16.00 -4.06 1.15
CA THR A 5 17.01 -4.61 2.07
C THR A 5 17.86 -3.50 2.69
N THR A 6 18.38 -2.59 1.86
CA THR A 6 19.19 -1.45 2.33
C THR A 6 18.41 -0.54 3.28
N LEU A 7 17.16 -0.20 2.92
CA LEU A 7 16.28 0.60 3.78
C LEU A 7 16.06 -0.07 5.14
N MET A 8 15.82 -1.38 5.15
CA MET A 8 15.58 -2.12 6.40
C MET A 8 16.85 -2.28 7.24
N GLU A 9 18.03 -2.32 6.62
CA GLU A 9 19.32 -2.29 7.32
C GLU A 9 19.51 -0.96 8.04
N GLU A 10 19.24 0.18 7.39
CA GLU A 10 19.31 1.51 8.02
C GLU A 10 18.39 1.62 9.24
N VAL A 11 17.15 1.14 9.12
CA VAL A 11 16.17 1.12 10.22
C VAL A 11 16.65 0.23 11.37
N ARG A 12 17.22 -0.94 11.09
CA ARG A 12 17.77 -1.84 12.12
C ARG A 12 18.96 -1.22 12.82
N THR A 13 19.89 -0.60 12.09
CA THR A 13 21.05 0.09 12.67
C THR A 13 20.63 1.23 13.59
N ALA A 14 19.68 2.08 13.17
CA ALA A 14 19.17 3.16 14.02
C ALA A 14 18.53 2.62 15.32
N ARG A 15 17.73 1.55 15.22
CA ARG A 15 17.15 0.86 16.38
C ARG A 15 18.23 0.31 17.31
N ASP A 16 19.22 -0.40 16.77
CA ASP A 16 20.27 -1.08 17.56
C ASP A 16 21.20 -0.08 18.25
N GLU A 17 21.38 1.11 17.67
CA GLU A 17 22.14 2.23 18.25
C GLU A 17 21.30 3.12 19.19
N GLY A 18 20.01 2.85 19.36
CA GLY A 18 19.10 3.66 20.18
C GLY A 18 18.84 5.07 19.64
N ARG A 19 18.98 5.27 18.32
CA ARG A 19 18.69 6.54 17.64
C ARG A 19 17.23 6.59 17.18
N GLU A 20 16.73 7.80 16.94
CA GLU A 20 15.44 8.00 16.29
C GLU A 20 15.42 7.28 14.93
N PRO A 21 14.36 6.51 14.61
CA PRO A 21 14.23 5.88 13.32
C PRO A 21 14.24 6.92 12.19
N PRO A 22 14.89 6.62 11.04
CA PRO A 22 14.94 7.56 9.93
C PRO A 22 13.55 7.82 9.29
N TYR A 23 12.57 6.95 9.54
CA TYR A 23 11.22 7.03 8.99
C TYR A 23 10.18 6.57 10.04
N HIS A 24 9.02 7.23 10.07
CA HIS A 24 7.89 6.86 10.94
C HIS A 24 6.93 5.86 10.28
N PHE A 25 6.88 5.83 8.95
CA PHE A 25 6.01 4.95 8.17
C PHE A 25 6.67 4.60 6.84
N ILE A 26 6.60 3.32 6.43
CA ILE A 26 7.26 2.79 5.24
C ILE A 26 6.25 2.00 4.42
N GLU A 27 6.10 2.36 3.14
CA GLU A 27 5.34 1.60 2.16
C GLU A 27 6.30 0.90 1.19
N VAL A 28 6.10 -0.41 0.97
CA VAL A 28 6.97 -1.23 0.13
C VAL A 28 6.21 -1.74 -1.09
N MET A 29 6.67 -1.37 -2.28
CA MET A 29 6.15 -1.86 -3.55
C MET A 29 7.09 -2.89 -4.17
N ALA A 30 6.56 -4.03 -4.61
CA ALA A 30 7.35 -5.09 -5.24
C ALA A 30 7.87 -4.71 -6.63
N CYS A 31 7.06 -3.99 -7.40
CA CYS A 31 7.32 -3.65 -8.80
C CYS A 31 7.85 -2.22 -8.92
N LYS A 32 8.81 -2.02 -9.83
CA LYS A 32 9.30 -0.67 -10.17
C LYS A 32 8.13 0.15 -10.73
N GLY A 33 7.88 1.31 -10.13
CA GLY A 33 6.75 2.17 -10.49
C GLY A 33 5.41 1.74 -9.89
N GLY A 34 5.39 0.80 -8.93
CA GLY A 34 4.17 0.33 -8.27
C GLY A 34 3.34 -0.61 -9.16
N CYS A 35 2.05 -0.74 -8.85
CA CYS A 35 1.14 -1.67 -9.53
C CYS A 35 1.07 -1.49 -11.05
N ILE A 36 1.25 -0.26 -11.55
CA ILE A 36 1.24 0.04 -13.00
C ILE A 36 2.42 -0.57 -13.76
N GLY A 37 3.47 -0.98 -13.02
CA GLY A 37 4.63 -1.69 -13.54
C GLY A 37 4.60 -3.20 -13.28
N GLY A 38 3.46 -3.73 -12.82
CA GLY A 38 3.31 -5.15 -12.50
C GLY A 38 3.51 -6.08 -13.70
N GLY A 39 3.93 -7.32 -13.43
CA GLY A 39 4.23 -8.32 -14.47
C GLY A 39 3.03 -8.77 -15.32
N GLY A 40 1.81 -8.42 -14.94
CA GLY A 40 0.59 -8.68 -15.73
C GLY A 40 0.20 -7.54 -16.69
N GLN A 41 0.99 -6.47 -16.77
CA GLN A 41 0.74 -5.35 -17.68
C GLN A 41 1.12 -5.70 -19.13
N PRO A 42 0.56 -5.01 -20.13
CA PRO A 42 0.91 -5.25 -21.54
C PRO A 42 2.42 -5.19 -21.81
N TYR A 43 2.90 -6.11 -22.64
CA TYR A 43 4.31 -6.14 -23.05
C TYR A 43 4.73 -4.85 -23.76
N HIS A 44 6.04 -4.58 -23.74
CA HIS A 44 6.65 -3.38 -24.32
C HIS A 44 6.17 -2.04 -23.71
N THR A 45 5.62 -2.09 -22.49
CA THR A 45 5.35 -0.86 -21.72
C THR A 45 6.66 -0.22 -21.26
N ASP A 46 7.00 0.94 -21.81
CA ASP A 46 8.14 1.77 -21.38
C ASP A 46 7.76 2.74 -20.24
N GLU A 47 8.74 3.55 -19.79
CA GLU A 47 8.50 4.53 -18.72
C GLU A 47 7.56 5.67 -19.14
N GLU A 48 7.54 6.05 -20.41
CA GLU A 48 6.65 7.10 -20.92
C GLU A 48 5.19 6.64 -20.86
N VAL A 49 4.92 5.41 -21.31
CA VAL A 49 3.60 4.79 -21.24
C VAL A 49 3.14 4.65 -19.79
N ARG A 50 4.02 4.22 -18.87
CA ARG A 50 3.69 4.17 -17.43
C ARG A 50 3.30 5.54 -16.90
N ARG A 51 4.06 6.57 -17.23
CA ARG A 51 3.78 7.95 -16.79
C ARG A 51 2.42 8.44 -17.31
N LYS A 52 2.07 8.13 -18.57
CA LYS A 52 0.75 8.46 -19.13
C LYS A 52 -0.38 7.72 -18.42
N ARG A 53 -0.21 6.44 -18.10
CA ARG A 53 -1.21 5.66 -17.36
C ARG A 53 -1.44 6.22 -15.94
N VAL A 54 -0.35 6.54 -15.25
CA VAL A 54 -0.40 7.17 -13.92
C VAL A 54 -1.14 8.50 -13.96
N ALA A 55 -0.82 9.36 -14.95
CA ALA A 55 -1.49 10.64 -15.13
C ALA A 55 -3.00 10.49 -15.40
N GLY A 56 -3.40 9.48 -16.19
CA GLY A 56 -4.81 9.17 -16.43
C GLY A 56 -5.56 8.84 -15.14
N ILE A 57 -5.02 7.92 -14.33
CA ILE A 57 -5.63 7.50 -13.06
C ILE A 57 -5.77 8.69 -12.10
N TYR A 58 -4.73 9.52 -11.96
CA TYR A 58 -4.81 10.70 -11.08
C TYR A 58 -5.80 11.75 -11.60
N THR A 59 -5.88 11.94 -12.92
CA THR A 59 -6.87 12.85 -13.51
C THR A 59 -8.29 12.42 -13.19
N ASP A 60 -8.58 11.12 -13.24
CA ASP A 60 -9.90 10.58 -12.93
C ASP A 60 -10.21 10.70 -11.42
N ASP A 61 -9.23 10.43 -10.56
CA ASP A 61 -9.34 10.57 -9.10
C ASP A 61 -9.56 12.03 -8.65
N GLU A 62 -8.85 12.98 -9.27
CA GLU A 62 -9.01 14.42 -9.01
C GLU A 62 -10.38 14.96 -9.45
N LYS A 63 -10.95 14.38 -10.50
CA LYS A 63 -12.29 14.74 -11.00
C LYS A 63 -13.42 14.03 -10.27
N SER A 64 -13.11 13.07 -9.39
CA SER A 64 -14.14 12.36 -8.63
C SER A 64 -14.89 13.31 -7.71
N THR A 65 -16.22 13.26 -7.75
CA THR A 65 -17.07 14.00 -6.81
C THR A 65 -16.87 13.53 -5.37
N VAL A 66 -16.56 12.24 -5.19
CA VAL A 66 -16.28 11.62 -3.89
C VAL A 66 -14.88 11.02 -3.95
N ARG A 67 -13.92 11.72 -3.37
CA ARG A 67 -12.51 11.33 -3.38
C ARG A 67 -12.08 10.62 -2.10
N CYS A 68 -12.57 11.09 -0.95
CA CYS A 68 -12.16 10.56 0.35
C CYS A 68 -13.10 9.42 0.80
N SER A 69 -12.54 8.26 1.17
CA SER A 69 -13.35 7.09 1.55
C SER A 69 -14.32 7.34 2.70
N HIS A 70 -13.94 8.16 3.69
CA HIS A 70 -14.80 8.50 4.84
C HIS A 70 -15.95 9.46 4.48
N GLN A 71 -15.96 10.01 3.27
CA GLN A 71 -17.05 10.83 2.73
C GLN A 71 -17.95 10.02 1.78
N ASN A 72 -17.57 8.78 1.43
CA ASN A 72 -18.32 7.95 0.52
C ASN A 72 -19.62 7.43 1.18
N PRO A 73 -20.81 7.71 0.62
CA PRO A 73 -22.09 7.29 1.19
C PRO A 73 -22.19 5.77 1.40
N GLU A 74 -21.64 4.98 0.48
CA GLU A 74 -21.68 3.52 0.55
C GLU A 74 -20.78 2.98 1.68
N ILE A 75 -19.63 3.62 1.88
CA ILE A 75 -18.72 3.30 3.00
C ILE A 75 -19.37 3.67 4.33
N ILE A 76 -19.97 4.86 4.44
CA ILE A 76 -20.68 5.28 5.64
C ILE A 76 -21.82 4.29 5.94
N GLN A 77 -22.56 3.88 4.92
CA GLN A 77 -23.68 2.97 5.07
C GLN A 77 -23.25 1.58 5.54
N ILE A 78 -22.24 0.96 4.92
CA ILE A 78 -21.80 -0.38 5.34
C ILE A 78 -21.23 -0.40 6.75
N TYR A 79 -20.57 0.67 7.19
CA TYR A 79 -20.13 0.80 8.58
C TYR A 79 -21.32 0.93 9.53
N LYS A 80 -22.27 1.82 9.24
CA LYS A 80 -23.47 2.01 10.06
C LYS A 80 -24.33 0.73 10.17
N ASP A 81 -24.58 0.08 9.04
CA ASP A 81 -25.57 -0.99 8.96
C ASP A 81 -24.98 -2.37 9.30
N TYR A 82 -23.67 -2.55 9.13
CA TYR A 82 -23.02 -3.85 9.25
C TYR A 82 -21.74 -3.86 10.08
N LEU A 83 -20.70 -3.10 9.70
CA LEU A 83 -19.35 -3.26 10.28
C LEU A 83 -19.20 -2.64 11.67
N GLY A 84 -20.05 -1.67 12.03
CA GLY A 84 -19.92 -0.87 13.26
C GLY A 84 -18.91 0.26 13.08
N GLU A 85 -17.91 0.31 13.94
CA GLU A 85 -16.84 1.31 13.91
C GLU A 85 -15.54 0.75 13.33
N PRO A 86 -14.66 1.57 12.73
CA PRO A 86 -13.29 1.19 12.41
C PRO A 86 -12.58 0.64 13.66
N LEU A 87 -11.79 -0.42 13.48
CA LEU A 87 -11.07 -1.12 14.57
C LEU A 87 -11.98 -1.82 15.60
N SER A 88 -13.30 -1.91 15.36
CA SER A 88 -14.19 -2.75 16.17
C SER A 88 -13.91 -4.24 15.99
N HIS A 89 -14.45 -5.07 16.88
CA HIS A 89 -14.29 -6.53 16.80
C HIS A 89 -14.69 -7.09 15.42
N LYS A 90 -15.82 -6.64 14.85
CA LYS A 90 -16.29 -7.12 13.55
C LYS A 90 -15.41 -6.64 12.40
N SER A 91 -15.02 -5.36 12.39
CA SER A 91 -14.10 -4.86 11.34
C SER A 91 -12.74 -5.54 11.43
N HIS A 92 -12.23 -5.81 12.64
CA HIS A 92 -10.97 -6.52 12.83
C HIS A 92 -11.06 -7.96 12.31
N ALA A 93 -12.14 -8.68 12.63
CA ALA A 93 -12.34 -10.05 12.17
C ALA A 93 -12.45 -10.18 10.63
N LEU A 94 -12.96 -9.15 9.94
CA LEU A 94 -13.22 -9.21 8.50
C LEU A 94 -12.18 -8.50 7.63
N LEU A 95 -11.60 -7.39 8.11
CA LEU A 95 -10.79 -6.48 7.29
C LEU A 95 -9.32 -6.42 7.74
N HIS A 96 -8.98 -7.04 8.87
CA HIS A 96 -7.61 -7.13 9.37
C HIS A 96 -7.08 -8.56 9.20
N THR A 97 -5.76 -8.69 9.23
CA THR A 97 -5.09 -9.98 9.08
C THR A 97 -3.83 -10.03 9.93
N GLU A 98 -3.28 -11.23 10.08
CA GLU A 98 -2.07 -11.50 10.84
C GLU A 98 -1.01 -12.14 9.95
N TYR A 99 0.25 -11.89 10.29
CA TYR A 99 1.39 -12.44 9.57
C TYR A 99 2.09 -13.48 10.44
N GLN A 100 2.48 -14.58 9.82
CA GLN A 100 3.28 -15.62 10.47
C GLN A 100 4.68 -15.63 9.86
N SER A 101 5.69 -15.89 10.70
CA SER A 101 7.06 -16.05 10.24
C SER A 101 7.14 -17.21 9.25
N ARG A 102 7.83 -16.99 8.13
CA ARG A 102 8.08 -18.00 7.10
C ARG A 102 9.58 -18.12 6.86
N PRO A 103 10.09 -19.33 6.56
CA PRO A 103 11.47 -19.47 6.13
C PRO A 103 11.70 -18.67 4.85
N LEU A 104 12.93 -18.17 4.67
CA LEU A 104 13.32 -17.53 3.43
C LEU A 104 13.10 -18.52 2.27
N TYR A 105 12.45 -18.06 1.21
CA TYR A 105 12.27 -18.86 0.01
C TYR A 105 13.64 -19.17 -0.59
N GLN A 106 14.05 -20.42 -0.52
CA GLN A 106 15.22 -20.94 -1.21
C GLN A 106 14.75 -21.49 -2.55
N LYS A 107 15.29 -20.95 -3.64
CA LYS A 107 15.02 -21.42 -5.00
C LYS A 107 16.03 -22.50 -5.38
#